data_AF-A0A8S1RLT2-F1
#
_entry.id   AF-A0A8S1RLT2-F1
#
_cell.length_a   1.000
_cell.length_b   1.000
_cell.length_c   1.000
_cell.angle_alpha   90.00
_cell.angle_beta   90.00
_cell.angle_gamma   90.00
#
_symmetry.space_group_name_H-M   'P 1'
#
loop_
_entity.id
_entity.type
_entity.pdbx_description
1 polymer ?
#
loop_
_entity_poly.entity_id
_entity_poly.type
_entity_poly.pdbx_seq_one_letter_code
_entity_poly.pdbx_strand_id
1 'polypeptide(L)'
;MQKQQPLKVLTPSTNYITRTPEKAINTSPFRGCSFSDKQSITPIKQNMGYPQVQQTINQNFQPQIPYYDNTIIYQYPETREQLLQRIYNMEDNYRVFNSQYEQIKEELEKERNRRSDTDRTYSQLCSKQQDQEKELQKQHQIAKQFESLYKQAQREIHENKTVQEKFQKMLKQKEKEINEFKLKLIEEKDLRAKENDRLVQEFTQTYRELSLQNDQLIQENNQLKTVILEFDNQAYSLSSKKQSEQNFQTNTDFLDDPQLRQIIKQYLTNDDEYYLNQIPEKQLRTSIMIIKEIFESIASKRLKEIKSQQFQEPKQLNEEIEINLQEVRKKRELLIKEIKNKMEKIVKQKEFNLMEFNELQREIDDLKKEVSSIDNLILQMEQSLILNPHRNSCVSFDNEEFQ
;
A
#
# COMPACT_ATOMS: atom_id res chain seq x y z
N MET A 1 -9.21 15.11 44.20
CA MET A 1 -10.42 15.58 43.51
C MET A 1 -10.05 16.66 42.52
N GLN A 2 -10.07 16.36 41.22
CA GLN A 2 -10.33 17.27 40.09
C GLN A 2 -10.23 16.40 38.84
N LYS A 3 -11.37 16.07 38.24
CA LYS A 3 -11.49 15.27 37.02
C LYS A 3 -11.34 16.21 35.82
N GLN A 4 -10.29 16.05 35.02
CA GLN A 4 -10.19 16.69 33.72
C GLN A 4 -11.13 15.97 32.73
N GLN A 5 -11.98 16.76 32.07
CA GLN A 5 -12.86 16.31 30.99
C GLN A 5 -12.08 16.25 29.66
N PRO A 6 -12.36 15.28 28.77
CA PRO A 6 -11.89 15.36 27.39
C PRO A 6 -12.88 16.16 26.51
N LEU A 7 -12.30 17.01 25.64
CA LEU A 7 -13.00 17.74 24.59
C LEU A 7 -13.79 16.79 23.67
N LYS A 8 -15.09 17.07 23.48
CA LYS A 8 -15.93 16.45 22.46
C LYS A 8 -15.61 17.07 21.09
N VAL A 9 -15.12 16.26 20.16
CA VAL A 9 -15.12 16.60 18.72
C VAL A 9 -16.50 16.26 18.17
N LEU A 10 -17.18 17.27 17.62
CA LEU A 10 -18.44 17.11 16.89
C LEU A 10 -18.18 16.35 15.57
N THR A 11 -18.86 15.24 15.37
CA THR A 11 -19.11 14.66 14.04
C THR A 11 -20.58 14.89 13.67
N PRO A 12 -20.90 15.38 12.46
CA PRO A 12 -22.28 15.44 11.99
C PRO A 12 -22.73 14.03 11.59
N SER A 13 -23.70 13.47 12.31
CA SER A 13 -24.36 12.20 11.99
C SER A 13 -25.45 12.43 10.92
N THR A 14 -25.27 11.92 9.71
CA THR A 14 -26.34 11.78 8.72
C THR A 14 -27.08 10.46 8.95
N ASN A 15 -28.18 10.53 9.70
CA ASN A 15 -29.19 9.48 9.76
C ASN A 15 -29.98 9.44 8.45
N TYR A 16 -29.81 8.39 7.65
CA TYR A 16 -30.79 8.05 6.60
C TYR A 16 -31.86 7.14 7.19
N ILE A 17 -33.02 7.72 7.46
CA ILE A 17 -34.25 7.01 7.80
C ILE A 17 -34.83 6.45 6.49
N THR A 18 -34.93 5.13 6.43
CA THR A 18 -35.72 4.42 5.42
C THR A 18 -37.21 4.61 5.73
N ARG A 19 -37.93 5.29 4.83
CA ARG A 19 -39.39 5.20 4.74
C ARG A 19 -39.78 4.94 3.30
N THR A 20 -40.17 3.69 3.05
CA THR A 20 -40.95 3.26 1.89
C THR A 20 -42.31 3.99 1.87
N PRO A 21 -42.85 4.22 0.66
CA PRO A 21 -44.27 4.03 0.46
C PRO A 21 -44.50 3.00 -0.64
N GLU A 22 -45.01 1.82 -0.24
CA GLU A 22 -45.78 0.97 -1.13
C GLU A 22 -47.19 1.56 -1.29
N LYS A 23 -47.62 1.79 -2.55
CA LYS A 23 -48.90 1.30 -3.08
C LYS A 23 -49.07 1.66 -4.57
N ALA A 24 -48.91 0.63 -5.40
CA ALA A 24 -49.64 0.26 -6.60
C ALA A 24 -50.08 1.34 -7.61
N ILE A 25 -49.50 1.29 -8.83
CA ILE A 25 -50.30 1.25 -10.06
C ILE A 25 -49.76 0.11 -10.94
N ASN A 26 -50.66 -0.81 -11.27
CA ASN A 26 -50.55 -1.89 -12.24
C ASN A 26 -50.18 -1.37 -13.64
N THR A 27 -49.29 -2.05 -14.36
CA THR A 27 -49.61 -2.76 -15.62
C THR A 27 -48.38 -3.51 -16.17
N SER A 28 -48.44 -4.85 -16.08
CA SER A 28 -48.16 -5.86 -17.12
C SER A 28 -46.78 -5.97 -17.82
N PRO A 29 -46.32 -7.19 -18.20
CA PRO A 29 -44.92 -7.47 -18.52
C PRO A 29 -44.61 -7.36 -20.02
N PHE A 30 -43.46 -6.77 -20.34
CA PHE A 30 -42.87 -6.87 -21.68
C PHE A 30 -42.39 -8.31 -21.93
N ARG A 31 -43.20 -9.09 -22.65
CA ARG A 31 -42.75 -10.24 -23.45
C ARG A 31 -42.21 -9.71 -24.78
N GLY A 32 -41.12 -10.32 -25.24
CA GLY A 32 -40.37 -9.92 -26.42
C GLY A 32 -41.14 -9.90 -27.73
N CYS A 33 -40.60 -9.12 -28.66
CA CYS A 33 -40.73 -9.36 -30.09
C CYS A 33 -39.43 -8.94 -30.76
N SER A 34 -38.72 -9.95 -31.24
CA SER A 34 -37.74 -9.90 -32.30
C SER A 34 -38.34 -9.29 -33.57
N PHE A 35 -37.70 -8.27 -34.13
CA PHE A 35 -37.64 -8.07 -35.58
C PHE A 35 -36.25 -7.54 -35.94
N SER A 36 -35.49 -8.37 -36.63
CA SER A 36 -34.49 -7.88 -37.56
C SER A 36 -35.24 -7.20 -38.70
N ASP A 37 -34.85 -5.98 -39.05
CA ASP A 37 -34.80 -5.60 -40.45
C ASP A 37 -33.58 -4.72 -40.67
N LYS A 38 -32.67 -5.26 -41.48
CA LYS A 38 -31.58 -4.52 -42.10
C LYS A 38 -32.22 -3.47 -43.00
N GLN A 39 -32.19 -2.21 -42.62
CA GLN A 39 -32.25 -1.12 -43.58
C GLN A 39 -31.03 -0.22 -43.42
N SER A 40 -30.24 -0.25 -44.47
CA SER A 40 -29.11 0.63 -44.76
C SER A 40 -29.49 2.09 -44.57
N ILE A 41 -28.77 2.79 -43.69
CA ILE A 41 -28.74 4.25 -43.67
C ILE A 41 -27.93 4.69 -44.89
N THR A 42 -28.63 5.00 -45.98
CA THR A 42 -28.08 5.81 -47.07
C THR A 42 -28.08 7.28 -46.62
N PRO A 43 -26.97 8.03 -46.80
CA PRO A 43 -26.95 9.43 -46.45
C PRO A 43 -27.76 10.20 -47.49
N ILE A 44 -28.88 10.79 -47.07
CA ILE A 44 -29.59 11.76 -47.89
C ILE A 44 -28.68 12.99 -47.98
N LYS A 45 -27.97 13.12 -49.10
CA LYS A 45 -27.47 14.42 -49.57
C LYS A 45 -28.68 15.32 -49.74
N GLN A 46 -28.92 16.22 -48.79
CA GLN A 46 -29.79 17.37 -49.03
C GLN A 46 -29.08 18.27 -50.03
N ASN A 47 -29.40 18.09 -51.30
CA ASN A 47 -29.24 19.13 -52.31
C ASN A 47 -30.10 20.31 -51.83
N MET A 48 -29.45 21.34 -51.29
CA MET A 48 -30.03 22.67 -51.15
C MET A 48 -30.20 23.26 -52.56
N GLY A 49 -31.22 22.77 -53.26
CA GLY A 49 -31.75 23.45 -54.43
C GLY A 49 -32.47 24.70 -53.93
N TYR A 50 -31.85 25.86 -54.11
CA TYR A 50 -32.56 27.12 -54.06
C TYR A 50 -33.84 26.97 -54.89
N PRO A 51 -35.03 27.34 -54.38
CA PRO A 51 -36.12 27.64 -55.28
C PRO A 51 -35.64 28.83 -56.10
N GLN A 52 -35.24 28.60 -57.35
CA GLN A 52 -35.25 29.67 -58.33
C GLN A 52 -36.68 30.19 -58.32
N VAL A 53 -36.85 31.37 -57.73
CA VAL A 53 -37.98 32.21 -58.01
C VAL A 53 -37.87 32.51 -59.50
N GLN A 54 -38.54 31.72 -60.33
CA GLN A 54 -38.87 32.15 -61.68
C GLN A 54 -39.69 33.42 -61.50
N GLN A 55 -39.04 34.56 -61.71
CA GLN A 55 -39.74 35.76 -62.13
C GLN A 55 -40.38 35.40 -63.47
N THR A 56 -41.62 34.91 -63.44
CA THR A 56 -42.49 35.02 -64.60
C THR A 56 -42.73 36.51 -64.80
N ILE A 57 -41.89 37.10 -65.62
CA ILE A 57 -42.17 38.37 -66.28
C ILE A 57 -43.47 38.12 -67.05
N ASN A 58 -44.58 38.59 -66.49
CA ASN A 58 -45.86 38.67 -67.18
C ASN A 58 -45.72 39.79 -68.23
N GLN A 59 -45.01 39.50 -69.32
CA GLN A 59 -45.01 40.30 -70.53
C GLN A 59 -46.30 39.95 -71.29
N ASN A 60 -47.05 41.00 -71.64
CA ASN A 60 -48.32 40.99 -72.38
C ASN A 60 -49.60 40.88 -71.54
N PHE A 61 -49.83 41.87 -70.68
CA PHE A 61 -51.13 42.55 -70.71
C PHE A 61 -50.89 43.98 -71.14
N GLN A 62 -50.95 44.24 -72.44
CA GLN A 62 -51.37 45.57 -72.87
C GLN A 62 -52.77 45.78 -72.29
N PRO A 63 -53.03 46.84 -71.51
CA PRO A 63 -54.40 47.28 -71.36
C PRO A 63 -54.89 47.63 -72.76
N GLN A 64 -55.73 46.78 -73.35
CA GLN A 64 -56.63 47.25 -74.40
C GLN A 64 -57.52 48.29 -73.74
N ILE A 65 -57.10 49.55 -73.81
CA ILE A 65 -58.00 50.68 -73.68
C ILE A 65 -58.98 50.48 -74.84
N PRO A 66 -60.29 50.26 -74.60
CA PRO A 66 -61.25 50.28 -75.69
C PRO A 66 -61.13 51.65 -76.33
N TYR A 67 -60.70 51.69 -77.59
CA TYR A 67 -60.94 52.84 -78.43
C TYR A 67 -62.45 52.95 -78.54
N TYR A 68 -63.05 53.83 -77.75
CA TYR A 68 -64.37 54.34 -78.05
C TYR A 68 -64.20 55.19 -79.30
N ASP A 69 -64.55 54.63 -80.46
CA ASP A 69 -64.98 55.45 -81.56
C ASP A 69 -66.13 56.31 -81.03
N ASN A 70 -65.86 57.61 -80.84
CA ASN A 70 -66.86 58.64 -80.65
C ASN A 70 -67.68 58.76 -81.95
N THR A 71 -68.46 57.74 -82.25
CA THR A 71 -69.68 57.89 -83.02
C THR A 71 -70.67 58.52 -82.05
N ILE A 72 -70.70 59.85 -82.06
CA ILE A 72 -71.85 60.60 -81.56
C ILE A 72 -73.00 60.23 -82.49
N ILE A 73 -73.69 59.14 -82.16
CA ILE A 73 -75.06 58.94 -82.59
C ILE A 73 -75.81 60.11 -81.96
N TYR A 74 -76.40 60.97 -82.79
CA TYR A 74 -77.37 61.98 -82.36
C TYR A 74 -78.49 61.26 -81.59
N GLN A 75 -78.30 61.12 -80.28
CA GLN A 75 -79.35 60.72 -79.36
C GLN A 75 -80.20 61.97 -79.12
N TYR A 76 -81.49 61.82 -79.36
CA TYR A 76 -82.55 62.74 -78.96
C TYR A 76 -82.24 63.38 -77.59
N PRO A 77 -82.63 64.64 -77.33
CA PRO A 77 -82.38 65.26 -76.04
C PRO A 77 -82.96 64.35 -74.94
N GLU A 78 -82.07 63.79 -74.11
CA GLU A 78 -82.45 63.03 -72.92
C GLU A 78 -83.51 63.84 -72.18
N THR A 79 -84.63 63.22 -71.85
CA THR A 79 -85.62 63.91 -71.03
C THR A 79 -85.00 64.18 -69.65
N ARG A 80 -85.39 65.28 -69.01
CA ARG A 80 -84.89 65.64 -67.67
C ARG A 80 -84.98 64.48 -66.67
N GLU A 81 -85.99 63.63 -66.80
CA GLU A 81 -86.17 62.41 -65.98
C GLU A 81 -85.10 61.35 -66.25
N GLN A 82 -84.73 61.08 -67.52
CA GLN A 82 -83.68 60.12 -67.87
C GLN A 82 -82.31 60.56 -67.37
N LEU A 83 -81.98 61.85 -67.48
CA LEU A 83 -80.74 62.41 -66.94
C LEU A 83 -80.67 62.28 -65.42
N LEU A 84 -81.77 62.62 -64.71
CA LEU A 84 -81.85 62.45 -63.27
C LEU A 84 -81.68 60.98 -62.86
N GLN A 85 -82.34 60.06 -63.56
CA GLN A 85 -82.23 58.62 -63.28
C GLN A 85 -80.82 58.10 -63.52
N ARG A 86 -80.11 58.59 -64.55
CA ARG A 86 -78.70 58.26 -64.79
C ARG A 86 -77.78 58.80 -63.69
N ILE A 87 -78.03 60.02 -63.21
CA ILE A 87 -77.28 60.61 -62.08
C ILE A 87 -77.51 59.78 -60.82
N TYR A 88 -78.77 59.45 -60.49
CA TYR A 88 -79.07 58.59 -59.34
C TYR A 88 -78.41 57.21 -59.44
N ASN A 89 -78.46 56.56 -60.61
CA ASN A 89 -77.78 55.29 -60.82
C ASN A 89 -76.25 55.40 -60.67
N MET A 90 -75.65 56.51 -61.12
CA MET A 90 -74.22 56.77 -60.94
C MET A 90 -73.85 57.03 -59.47
N GLU A 91 -74.68 57.76 -58.74
CA GLU A 91 -74.51 57.97 -57.29
C GLU A 91 -74.65 56.66 -56.51
N ASP A 92 -75.64 55.83 -56.85
CA ASP A 92 -75.83 54.51 -56.25
C ASP A 92 -74.66 53.57 -56.57
N ASN A 93 -74.19 53.54 -57.82
CA ASN A 93 -73.00 52.79 -58.21
C ASN A 93 -71.74 53.28 -57.48
N TYR A 94 -71.58 54.59 -57.31
CA TYR A 94 -70.47 55.16 -56.54
C TYR A 94 -70.55 54.78 -55.06
N ARG A 95 -71.74 54.80 -54.45
CA ARG A 95 -71.95 54.34 -53.07
C ARG A 95 -71.62 52.86 -52.92
N VAL A 96 -72.06 52.01 -53.85
CA VAL A 96 -71.75 50.58 -53.86
C VAL A 96 -70.25 50.35 -54.02
N PHE A 97 -69.60 51.05 -54.96
CA PHE A 97 -68.15 50.96 -55.16
C PHE A 97 -67.36 51.41 -53.93
N ASN A 98 -67.74 52.54 -53.33
CA ASN A 98 -67.08 53.05 -52.13
C ASN A 98 -67.26 52.11 -50.93
N SER A 99 -68.45 51.49 -50.78
CA SER A 99 -68.70 50.47 -49.76
C SER A 99 -67.85 49.22 -49.98
N GLN A 100 -67.71 48.75 -51.23
CA GLN A 100 -66.86 47.60 -51.56
C GLN A 100 -65.38 47.92 -51.34
N TYR A 101 -64.95 49.13 -51.67
CA TYR A 101 -63.58 49.59 -51.44
C TYR A 101 -63.23 49.62 -49.94
N GLU A 102 -64.09 50.19 -49.09
CA GLU A 102 -63.86 50.20 -47.64
C GLU A 102 -63.87 48.78 -47.04
N GLN A 103 -64.73 47.87 -47.54
CA GLN A 103 -64.71 46.46 -47.14
C GLN A 103 -63.40 45.77 -47.51
N ILE A 104 -62.92 45.94 -48.75
CA ILE A 104 -61.65 45.36 -49.21
C ILE A 104 -60.47 45.93 -48.40
N LYS A 105 -60.50 47.24 -48.09
CA LYS A 105 -59.47 47.89 -47.27
C LYS A 105 -59.45 47.32 -45.85
N GLU A 106 -60.61 47.12 -45.23
CA GLU A 106 -60.70 46.50 -43.90
C GLU A 106 -60.23 45.04 -43.90
N GLU A 107 -60.57 44.26 -44.93
CA GLU A 107 -60.09 42.88 -45.10
C GLU A 107 -58.57 42.82 -45.28
N LEU A 108 -58.00 43.73 -46.07
CA LEU A 108 -56.56 43.82 -46.30
C LEU A 108 -55.80 44.20 -45.02
N GLU A 109 -56.37 45.10 -44.21
CA GLU A 109 -55.81 45.46 -42.90
C GLU A 109 -55.90 44.30 -41.90
N LYS A 110 -57.01 43.55 -41.87
CA LYS A 110 -57.13 42.31 -41.09
C LYS A 110 -56.10 41.26 -41.51
N GLU A 111 -55.90 41.06 -42.80
CA GLU A 111 -54.93 40.09 -43.32
C GLU A 111 -53.48 40.51 -43.02
N ARG A 112 -53.18 41.81 -43.12
CA ARG A 112 -51.87 42.35 -42.74
C ARG A 112 -51.57 42.11 -41.26
N ASN A 113 -52.55 42.33 -40.39
CA ASN A 113 -52.40 42.08 -38.95
C ASN A 113 -52.21 40.58 -38.66
N ARG A 114 -53.00 39.70 -39.30
CA ARG A 114 -52.83 38.24 -39.20
C ARG A 114 -51.44 37.77 -39.61
N ARG A 115 -50.90 38.30 -40.72
CA ARG A 115 -49.54 37.98 -41.16
C ARG A 115 -48.49 38.43 -40.14
N SER A 116 -48.62 39.66 -39.63
CA SER A 116 -47.71 40.18 -38.60
C SER A 116 -47.71 39.31 -37.33
N ASP A 117 -48.88 38.86 -36.88
CA ASP A 117 -49.00 37.97 -35.73
C ASP A 117 -48.41 36.58 -36.00
N THR A 118 -48.59 36.08 -37.22
CA THR A 118 -48.01 34.80 -37.66
C THR A 118 -46.49 34.87 -37.70
N ASP A 119 -45.91 35.93 -38.27
CA ASP A 119 -44.47 36.14 -38.35
C ASP A 119 -43.83 36.28 -36.96
N ARG A 120 -44.53 36.96 -36.03
CA ARG A 120 -44.10 37.06 -34.62
C ARG A 120 -44.10 35.69 -33.95
N THR A 121 -45.16 34.91 -34.15
CA THR A 121 -45.29 33.56 -33.59
C THR A 121 -44.23 32.62 -34.15
N TYR A 122 -43.99 32.68 -35.47
CA TYR A 122 -42.93 31.92 -36.14
C TYR A 122 -41.54 32.25 -35.57
N SER A 123 -41.23 33.55 -35.43
CA SER A 123 -39.95 33.99 -34.86
C SER A 123 -39.76 33.46 -33.42
N GLN A 124 -40.81 33.48 -32.60
CA GLN A 124 -40.77 32.92 -31.25
C GLN A 124 -40.57 31.41 -31.24
N LEU A 125 -41.21 30.68 -32.16
CA LEU A 125 -41.03 29.23 -32.31
C LEU A 125 -39.60 28.88 -32.73
N CYS A 126 -39.04 29.61 -33.70
CA CYS A 126 -37.64 29.42 -34.11
C CYS A 126 -36.66 29.66 -32.95
N SER A 127 -36.87 30.71 -32.13
CA SER A 127 -36.04 30.96 -30.95
C SER A 127 -36.14 29.80 -29.94
N LYS A 128 -37.37 29.36 -29.63
CA LYS A 128 -37.58 28.22 -28.71
C LYS A 128 -36.93 26.93 -29.22
N GLN A 129 -36.99 26.68 -30.53
CA GLN A 129 -36.36 25.53 -31.15
C GLN A 129 -34.83 25.58 -30.97
N GLN A 130 -34.21 26.73 -31.19
CA GLN A 130 -32.77 26.90 -30.99
C GLN A 130 -32.36 26.71 -29.52
N ASP A 131 -33.16 27.21 -28.57
CA ASP A 131 -32.89 27.03 -27.15
C ASP A 131 -33.02 25.56 -26.73
N GLN A 132 -34.04 24.85 -27.25
CA GLN A 132 -34.20 23.42 -27.03
C GLN A 132 -33.04 22.61 -27.62
N GLU A 133 -32.55 22.98 -28.80
CA GLU A 133 -31.42 22.31 -29.44
C GLU A 133 -30.12 22.50 -28.63
N LYS A 134 -29.87 23.70 -28.12
CA LYS A 134 -28.74 23.98 -27.21
C LYS A 134 -28.83 23.16 -25.93
N GLU A 135 -30.00 23.08 -25.32
CA GLU A 135 -30.18 22.27 -24.11
C GLU A 135 -29.98 20.78 -24.39
N LEU A 136 -30.48 20.27 -25.53
CA LEU A 136 -30.23 18.89 -25.98
C LEU A 136 -28.73 18.61 -26.14
N GLN A 137 -27.99 19.52 -26.78
CA GLN A 137 -26.54 19.39 -26.92
C GLN A 137 -25.83 19.37 -25.57
N LYS A 138 -26.25 20.22 -24.62
CA LYS A 138 -25.73 20.25 -23.25
C LYS A 138 -25.99 18.94 -22.52
N GLN A 139 -27.22 18.43 -22.55
CA GLN A 139 -27.57 17.15 -21.93
C GLN A 139 -26.80 15.98 -22.55
N HIS A 140 -26.58 16.01 -23.87
CA HIS A 140 -25.76 15.00 -24.56
C HIS A 140 -24.29 15.04 -24.11
N GLN A 141 -23.71 16.22 -23.89
CA GLN A 141 -22.36 16.35 -23.33
C GLN A 141 -22.29 15.82 -21.89
N ILE A 142 -23.28 16.14 -21.06
CA ILE A 142 -23.37 15.63 -19.69
C ILE A 142 -23.44 14.09 -19.68
N ALA A 143 -24.27 13.50 -20.55
CA ALA A 143 -24.36 12.04 -20.67
C ALA A 143 -23.02 11.39 -21.05
N LYS A 144 -22.27 11.99 -21.98
CA LYS A 144 -20.92 11.53 -22.35
C LYS A 144 -19.93 11.59 -21.18
N GLN A 145 -20.00 12.64 -20.37
CA GLN A 145 -19.17 12.76 -19.17
C GLN A 145 -19.50 11.67 -18.14
N PHE A 146 -20.79 11.41 -17.90
CA PHE A 146 -21.22 10.33 -17.00
C PHE A 146 -20.78 8.95 -17.50
N GLU A 147 -20.86 8.70 -18.81
CA GLU A 147 -20.37 7.44 -19.38
C GLU A 147 -18.86 7.24 -19.16
N SER A 148 -18.08 8.32 -19.32
CA SER A 148 -16.64 8.31 -19.02
C SER A 148 -16.35 8.00 -17.55
N LEU A 149 -17.03 8.69 -16.64
CA LEU A 149 -16.90 8.48 -15.20
C LEU A 149 -17.30 7.06 -14.80
N TYR A 150 -18.37 6.52 -15.38
CA TYR A 150 -18.80 5.15 -15.14
C TYR A 150 -17.76 4.13 -15.61
N LYS A 151 -17.18 4.33 -16.80
CA LYS A 151 -16.09 3.47 -17.32
C LYS A 151 -14.85 3.54 -16.44
N GLN A 152 -14.50 4.71 -15.92
CA GLN A 152 -13.39 4.87 -14.99
C GLN A 152 -13.66 4.13 -13.67
N ALA A 153 -14.82 4.34 -13.07
CA ALA A 153 -15.21 3.65 -11.83
C ALA A 153 -15.20 2.11 -12.00
N GLN A 154 -15.62 1.58 -13.15
CA GLN A 154 -15.51 0.15 -13.44
C GLN A 154 -14.07 -0.35 -13.49
N ARG A 155 -13.14 0.43 -14.07
CA ARG A 155 -11.72 0.08 -14.10
C ARG A 155 -11.13 0.06 -12.68
N GLU A 156 -11.41 1.08 -11.88
CA GLU A 156 -10.96 1.16 -10.48
C GLU A 156 -11.48 -0.01 -9.65
N ILE A 157 -12.76 -0.40 -9.81
CA ILE A 157 -13.32 -1.57 -9.15
C ILE A 157 -12.60 -2.86 -9.58
N HIS A 158 -12.28 -3.01 -10.86
CA HIS A 158 -11.57 -4.19 -11.37
C HIS A 158 -10.13 -4.28 -10.86
N GLU A 159 -9.41 -3.15 -10.82
CA GLU A 159 -8.07 -3.06 -10.24
C GLU A 159 -8.08 -3.41 -8.76
N ASN A 160 -9.02 -2.85 -7.99
CA ASN A 160 -9.17 -3.16 -6.56
C ASN A 160 -9.46 -4.65 -6.31
N LYS A 161 -10.30 -5.29 -7.13
CA LYS A 161 -10.52 -6.75 -7.05
C LYS A 161 -9.24 -7.54 -7.30
N THR A 162 -8.47 -7.15 -8.31
CA THR A 162 -7.21 -7.81 -8.65
C THR A 162 -6.18 -7.69 -7.51
N VAL A 163 -6.09 -6.52 -6.88
CA VAL A 163 -5.24 -6.29 -5.71
C VAL A 163 -5.70 -7.13 -4.52
N GLN A 164 -7.01 -7.19 -4.26
CA GLN A 164 -7.58 -8.01 -3.18
C GLN A 164 -7.29 -9.51 -3.35
N GLU A 165 -7.40 -10.03 -4.58
CA GLU A 165 -7.05 -11.43 -4.87
C GLU A 165 -5.56 -11.73 -4.63
N LYS A 166 -4.67 -10.79 -4.99
CA LYS A 166 -3.24 -10.92 -4.68
C LYS A 166 -2.97 -10.95 -3.18
N PHE A 167 -3.60 -10.06 -2.41
CA PHE A 167 -3.47 -10.07 -0.96
C PHE A 167 -4.01 -11.36 -0.33
N GLN A 168 -5.14 -11.89 -0.80
CA GLN A 168 -5.65 -13.17 -0.31
C GLN A 168 -4.71 -14.34 -0.59
N LYS A 169 -4.08 -14.39 -1.77
CA LYS A 169 -3.07 -15.40 -2.10
C LYS A 169 -1.85 -15.30 -1.19
N MET A 170 -1.34 -14.08 -0.99
CA MET A 170 -0.22 -13.83 -0.09
C MET A 170 -0.54 -14.23 1.36
N LEU A 171 -1.75 -13.91 1.84
CA LEU A 171 -2.18 -14.25 3.18
C LEU A 171 -2.23 -15.77 3.39
N LYS A 172 -2.82 -16.52 2.45
CA LYS A 172 -2.82 -17.99 2.48
C LYS A 172 -1.41 -18.59 2.46
N GLN A 173 -0.50 -18.00 1.68
CA GLN A 173 0.90 -18.43 1.67
C GLN A 173 1.57 -18.20 3.03
N LYS A 174 1.37 -17.02 3.63
CA LYS A 174 1.94 -16.71 4.96
C LYS A 174 1.35 -17.57 6.07
N GLU A 175 0.07 -17.88 6.02
CA GLU A 175 -0.55 -18.84 6.95
C GLU A 175 0.10 -20.23 6.84
N LYS A 176 0.39 -20.69 5.62
CA LYS A 176 1.09 -21.96 5.39
C LYS A 176 2.52 -21.92 5.96
N GLU A 177 3.28 -20.87 5.66
CA GLU A 177 4.64 -20.69 6.20
C GLU A 177 4.65 -20.67 7.74
N ILE A 178 3.69 -19.98 8.38
CA ILE A 178 3.56 -19.94 9.84
C ILE A 178 3.27 -21.33 10.40
N ASN A 179 2.40 -22.11 9.76
CA ASN A 179 2.10 -23.46 10.22
C ASN A 179 3.29 -24.40 10.06
N GLU A 180 4.06 -24.27 8.99
CA GLU A 180 5.32 -25.01 8.81
C GLU A 180 6.36 -24.64 9.88
N PHE A 181 6.51 -23.35 10.22
CA PHE A 181 7.40 -22.93 11.30
C PHE A 181 6.95 -23.44 12.67
N LYS A 182 5.64 -23.46 12.94
CA LYS A 182 5.09 -24.05 14.18
C LYS A 182 5.42 -25.53 14.29
N LEU A 183 5.28 -26.29 13.20
CA LEU A 183 5.64 -27.71 13.16
C LEU A 183 7.13 -27.92 13.44
N LYS A 184 8.01 -27.19 12.74
CA LYS A 184 9.46 -27.25 12.96
C LYS A 184 9.85 -26.91 14.40
N LEU A 185 9.18 -25.93 15.01
CA LEU A 185 9.42 -25.56 16.41
C LEU A 185 9.04 -26.70 17.38
N ILE A 186 7.95 -27.42 17.11
CA ILE A 186 7.55 -28.58 17.91
C ILE A 186 8.60 -29.69 17.75
N GLU A 187 9.01 -30.00 16.51
CA GLU A 187 10.02 -31.00 16.22
C GLU A 187 11.37 -30.67 16.90
N GLU A 188 11.81 -29.41 16.86
CA GLU A 188 13.06 -28.99 17.51
C GLU A 188 12.96 -29.09 19.04
N LYS A 189 11.82 -28.73 19.63
CA LYS A 189 11.60 -28.90 21.07
C LYS A 189 11.66 -30.35 21.49
N ASP A 190 11.02 -31.25 20.72
CA ASP A 190 11.05 -32.69 21.00
C ASP A 190 12.45 -33.28 20.84
N LEU A 191 13.22 -32.84 19.82
CA LEU A 191 14.61 -33.25 19.63
C LEU A 191 15.49 -32.78 20.80
N ARG A 192 15.39 -31.51 21.20
CA ARG A 192 16.14 -30.99 22.35
C ARG A 192 15.78 -31.68 23.66
N ALA A 193 14.50 -32.00 23.86
CA ALA A 193 14.05 -32.73 25.04
C ALA A 193 14.70 -34.12 25.12
N LYS A 194 14.67 -34.87 24.00
CA LYS A 194 15.30 -36.19 23.92
C LYS A 194 16.83 -36.13 24.12
N GLU A 195 17.48 -35.14 23.52
CA GLU A 195 18.93 -34.95 23.67
C GLU A 195 19.29 -34.59 25.12
N ASN A 196 18.50 -33.74 25.76
CA ASN A 196 18.71 -33.37 27.15
C ASN A 196 18.51 -34.58 28.09
N ASP A 197 17.47 -35.40 27.86
CA ASP A 197 17.24 -36.62 28.63
C ASP A 197 18.40 -37.60 28.46
N ARG A 198 18.93 -37.74 27.24
CA ARG A 198 20.12 -38.56 26.97
C ARG A 198 21.35 -38.03 27.72
N LEU A 199 21.62 -36.73 27.65
CA LEU A 199 22.75 -36.12 28.36
C LEU A 199 22.63 -36.30 29.89
N VAL A 200 21.43 -36.15 30.44
CA VAL A 200 21.17 -36.40 31.87
C VAL A 200 21.44 -37.86 32.23
N GLN A 201 21.05 -38.81 31.38
CA GLN A 201 21.36 -40.23 31.58
C GLN A 201 22.88 -40.49 31.54
N GLU A 202 23.58 -39.96 30.54
CA GLU A 202 25.04 -40.07 30.42
C GLU A 202 25.73 -39.48 31.66
N PHE A 203 25.38 -38.26 32.08
CA PHE A 203 25.91 -37.63 33.30
C PHE A 203 25.63 -38.45 34.56
N THR A 204 24.41 -38.96 34.71
CA THR A 204 24.02 -39.76 35.87
C THR A 204 24.83 -41.05 35.92
N GLN A 205 25.08 -41.68 34.77
CA GLN A 205 25.87 -42.90 34.69
C GLN A 205 27.34 -42.62 35.04
N THR A 206 27.96 -41.59 34.44
CA THR A 206 29.34 -41.20 34.76
C THR A 206 29.49 -40.84 36.24
N TYR A 207 28.51 -40.14 36.82
CA TYR A 207 28.53 -39.82 38.26
C TYR A 207 28.50 -41.08 39.13
N ARG A 208 27.66 -42.07 38.80
CA ARG A 208 27.63 -43.35 39.53
C ARG A 208 28.95 -44.11 39.41
N GLU A 209 29.54 -44.17 38.22
CA GLU A 209 30.82 -44.82 37.98
C GLU A 209 31.95 -44.16 38.81
N LEU A 210 32.01 -42.82 38.81
CA LEU A 210 32.95 -42.07 39.63
C LEU A 210 32.71 -42.26 41.13
N SER A 211 31.46 -42.31 41.58
CA SER A 211 31.13 -42.57 42.98
C SER A 211 31.62 -43.95 43.41
N LEU A 212 31.41 -44.99 42.59
CA LEU A 212 31.87 -46.35 42.86
C LEU A 212 33.41 -46.43 42.91
N GLN A 213 34.10 -45.76 41.98
CA GLN A 213 35.56 -45.68 41.99
C GLN A 213 36.07 -44.98 43.26
N ASN A 214 35.41 -43.89 43.68
CA ASN A 214 35.78 -43.18 44.89
C ASN A 214 35.57 -44.04 46.14
N ASP A 215 34.47 -44.79 46.23
CA ASP A 215 34.21 -45.72 47.33
C ASP A 215 35.27 -46.84 47.40
N GLN A 216 35.69 -47.37 46.23
CA GLN A 216 36.79 -48.34 46.15
C GLN A 216 38.12 -47.73 46.65
N LEU A 217 38.46 -46.53 46.19
CA LEU A 217 39.68 -45.83 46.65
C LEU A 217 39.64 -45.56 48.15
N ILE A 218 38.48 -45.22 48.72
CA ILE A 218 38.31 -45.06 50.17
C ILE A 218 38.57 -46.37 50.90
N GLN A 219 38.06 -47.50 50.39
CA GLN A 219 38.32 -48.83 50.97
C GLN A 219 39.80 -49.20 50.90
N GLU A 220 40.44 -49.06 49.74
CA GLU A 220 41.87 -49.30 49.56
C GLU A 220 42.70 -48.42 50.50
N ASN A 221 42.34 -47.13 50.62
CA ASN A 221 43.00 -46.21 51.53
C ASN A 221 42.86 -46.63 53.01
N ASN A 222 41.68 -47.12 53.41
CA ASN A 222 41.46 -47.62 54.76
C ASN A 222 42.23 -48.92 55.04
N GLN A 223 42.34 -49.82 54.06
CA GLN A 223 43.18 -51.02 54.17
C GLN A 223 44.66 -50.64 54.30
N LEU A 224 45.16 -49.75 53.45
CA LEU A 224 46.52 -49.21 53.54
C LEU A 224 46.81 -48.58 54.90
N LYS A 225 45.90 -47.76 55.42
CA LYS A 225 46.01 -47.20 56.78
C LYS A 225 46.11 -48.28 57.85
N THR A 226 45.35 -49.36 57.71
CA THR A 226 45.36 -50.48 58.66
C THR A 226 46.70 -51.21 58.60
N VAL A 227 47.20 -51.51 57.40
CA VAL A 227 48.52 -52.13 57.19
C VAL A 227 49.65 -51.25 57.75
N ILE A 228 49.61 -49.94 57.50
CA ILE A 228 50.61 -49.00 58.07
C ILE A 228 50.56 -49.04 59.60
N LEU A 229 49.37 -49.01 60.21
CA LEU A 229 49.22 -49.14 61.66
C LEU A 229 49.72 -50.49 62.19
N GLU A 230 49.55 -51.59 61.44
CA GLU A 230 50.10 -52.90 61.80
C GLU A 230 51.63 -52.92 61.73
N PHE A 231 52.23 -52.28 60.72
CA PHE A 231 53.69 -52.12 60.61
C PHE A 231 54.26 -51.21 61.70
N ASP A 232 53.62 -50.08 62.01
CA ASP A 232 54.05 -49.17 63.07
C ASP A 232 53.91 -49.81 64.47
N ASN A 233 52.92 -50.68 64.67
CA ASN A 233 52.79 -51.49 65.88
C ASN A 233 53.77 -52.69 65.92
N GLN A 234 54.41 -53.02 64.79
CA GLN A 234 55.48 -54.03 64.68
C GLN A 234 56.87 -53.37 64.62
N ALA A 235 57.24 -52.56 65.62
CA ALA A 235 58.63 -52.19 65.82
C ALA A 235 59.00 -51.93 67.29
N TYR A 236 59.27 -53.02 68.01
CA TYR A 236 60.55 -53.18 68.72
C TYR A 236 61.05 -54.61 68.52
N SER A 237 61.70 -54.89 67.38
CA SER A 237 62.85 -55.81 67.32
C SER A 237 63.52 -55.80 65.93
N LEU A 238 64.72 -55.22 65.93
CA LEU A 238 65.89 -55.56 65.09
C LEU A 238 65.91 -55.27 63.57
N SER A 239 66.67 -54.21 63.26
CA SER A 239 67.91 -54.23 62.45
C SER A 239 67.87 -54.05 60.92
N SER A 240 68.82 -53.20 60.49
CA SER A 240 69.60 -53.25 59.23
C SER A 240 69.14 -52.46 57.99
N LYS A 241 69.92 -51.40 57.72
CA LYS A 241 70.40 -50.88 56.42
C LYS A 241 69.35 -50.21 55.51
N LYS A 242 69.46 -48.88 55.33
CA LYS A 242 70.22 -48.25 54.23
C LYS A 242 69.98 -48.91 52.87
N GLN A 243 69.03 -48.38 52.10
CA GLN A 243 69.12 -48.16 50.65
C GLN A 243 67.82 -47.54 50.13
N SER A 244 67.93 -46.36 49.53
CA SER A 244 67.05 -45.72 48.51
C SER A 244 66.70 -44.24 48.77
N GLU A 245 67.67 -43.44 49.23
CA GLU A 245 67.68 -42.00 48.92
C GLU A 245 68.46 -41.78 47.62
N GLN A 246 67.79 -41.87 46.48
CA GLN A 246 68.15 -41.10 45.29
C GLN A 246 67.07 -41.20 44.21
N ASN A 247 66.62 -40.00 43.79
CA ASN A 247 65.77 -39.67 42.64
C ASN A 247 64.26 -39.74 42.89
N PHE A 248 63.68 -38.62 43.31
CA PHE A 248 62.92 -37.71 42.43
C PHE A 248 62.54 -36.45 43.24
N GLN A 249 63.31 -35.37 43.05
CA GLN A 249 62.88 -34.03 43.45
C GLN A 249 61.89 -33.51 42.40
N THR A 250 60.61 -33.79 42.61
CA THR A 250 59.51 -33.00 42.05
C THR A 250 58.78 -32.37 43.23
N ASN A 251 58.64 -31.05 43.23
CA ASN A 251 57.96 -30.22 44.23
C ASN A 251 56.44 -30.51 44.32
N THR A 252 56.04 -31.75 44.52
CA THR A 252 54.64 -32.21 44.64
C THR A 252 54.32 -32.89 45.96
N ASP A 253 55.28 -33.01 46.89
CA ASP A 253 55.08 -33.67 48.19
C ASP A 253 54.25 -32.86 49.20
N PHE A 254 53.83 -31.65 48.87
CA PHE A 254 53.07 -30.82 49.81
C PHE A 254 51.64 -31.31 50.03
N LEU A 255 51.03 -32.01 49.06
CA LEU A 255 49.70 -32.61 49.24
C LEU A 255 49.74 -33.89 50.08
N ASP A 256 50.90 -34.52 50.24
CA ASP A 256 51.08 -35.76 50.99
C ASP A 256 51.70 -35.57 52.37
N ASP A 257 51.99 -34.31 52.76
CA ASP A 257 52.47 -33.96 54.10
C ASP A 257 51.38 -34.26 55.16
N PRO A 258 51.59 -35.25 56.05
CA PRO A 258 50.62 -35.63 57.07
C PRO A 258 50.34 -34.50 58.05
N GLN A 259 51.33 -33.65 58.32
CA GLN A 259 51.19 -32.51 59.21
C GLN A 259 50.30 -31.44 58.58
N LEU A 260 50.48 -31.17 57.28
CA LEU A 260 49.62 -30.23 56.55
C LEU A 260 48.16 -30.71 56.50
N ARG A 261 47.93 -32.01 56.25
CA ARG A 261 46.58 -32.60 56.27
C ARG A 261 45.94 -32.53 57.64
N GLN A 262 46.71 -32.74 58.70
CA GLN A 262 46.23 -32.65 60.08
C GLN A 262 45.86 -31.20 60.45
N ILE A 263 46.66 -30.23 60.04
CA ILE A 263 46.40 -28.80 60.24
C ILE A 263 45.12 -28.37 59.49
N ILE A 264 44.98 -28.73 58.21
CA ILE A 264 43.77 -28.43 57.41
C ILE A 264 42.53 -29.09 58.02
N LYS A 265 42.65 -30.34 58.48
CA LYS A 265 41.54 -31.04 59.14
C LYS A 265 41.13 -30.35 60.45
N GLN A 266 42.09 -29.87 61.26
CA GLN A 266 41.79 -29.14 62.49
C GLN A 266 41.16 -27.77 62.20
N TYR A 267 41.62 -27.05 61.16
CA TYR A 267 40.98 -25.82 60.70
C TYR A 267 39.52 -26.06 60.27
N LEU A 268 39.27 -27.04 59.38
CA LEU A 268 37.91 -27.33 58.89
C LEU A 268 36.96 -27.85 59.99
N THR A 269 37.50 -28.44 61.06
CA THR A 269 36.68 -28.97 62.17
C THR A 269 36.40 -27.92 63.24
N ASN A 270 37.34 -27.01 63.51
CA ASN A 270 37.26 -26.06 64.62
C ASN A 270 37.01 -24.61 64.17
N ASP A 271 37.09 -24.32 62.87
CA ASP A 271 36.91 -22.99 62.25
C ASP A 271 37.79 -21.89 62.89
N ASP A 272 39.04 -22.26 63.23
CA ASP A 272 40.00 -21.38 63.92
C ASP A 272 41.22 -21.10 63.02
N GLU A 273 41.35 -19.84 62.61
CA GLU A 273 42.44 -19.35 61.74
C GLU A 273 43.84 -19.56 62.34
N TYR A 274 43.96 -19.81 63.65
CA TYR A 274 45.23 -20.16 64.28
C TYR A 274 45.92 -21.36 63.62
N TYR A 275 45.15 -22.34 63.14
CA TYR A 275 45.69 -23.52 62.47
C TYR A 275 46.24 -23.20 61.07
N LEU A 276 45.62 -22.29 60.32
CA LEU A 276 46.15 -21.85 59.01
C LEU A 276 47.51 -21.13 59.13
N ASN A 277 47.74 -20.46 60.25
CA ASN A 277 49.02 -19.79 60.55
C ASN A 277 50.18 -20.76 60.83
N GLN A 278 49.91 -22.05 61.01
CA GLN A 278 50.92 -23.10 61.19
C GLN A 278 51.40 -23.70 59.87
N ILE A 279 50.75 -23.38 58.74
CA ILE A 279 51.19 -23.81 57.42
C ILE A 279 52.44 -23.01 57.03
N PRO A 280 53.56 -23.67 56.64
CA PRO A 280 54.74 -22.97 56.17
C PRO A 280 54.38 -21.99 55.06
N GLU A 281 54.75 -20.72 55.21
CA GLU A 281 54.31 -19.61 54.36
C GLU A 281 54.54 -19.87 52.86
N LYS A 282 55.55 -20.66 52.53
CA LYS A 282 55.88 -21.08 51.16
C LYS A 282 54.79 -21.95 50.51
N GLN A 283 54.18 -22.88 51.26
CA GLN A 283 53.11 -23.75 50.79
C GLN A 283 51.80 -22.98 50.60
N LEU A 284 51.44 -22.15 51.59
CA LEU A 284 50.27 -21.26 51.51
C LEU A 284 50.36 -20.31 50.31
N ARG A 285 51.53 -19.69 50.10
CA ARG A 285 51.78 -18.82 48.94
C ARG A 285 51.66 -19.56 47.61
N THR A 286 52.11 -20.80 47.52
CA THR A 286 52.07 -21.60 46.28
C THR A 286 50.64 -21.99 45.92
N SER A 287 49.84 -22.45 46.89
CA SER A 287 48.42 -22.75 46.70
C SER A 287 47.60 -21.50 46.34
N ILE A 288 47.88 -20.36 46.98
CA ILE A 288 47.25 -19.07 46.63
C ILE A 288 47.63 -18.65 45.21
N MET A 289 48.87 -18.87 44.78
CA MET A 289 49.33 -18.58 43.41
C MET A 289 48.57 -19.39 42.37
N ILE A 290 48.43 -20.70 42.58
CA ILE A 290 47.70 -21.61 41.68
C ILE A 290 46.22 -21.23 41.60
N ILE A 291 45.60 -20.92 42.76
CA ILE A 291 44.20 -20.48 42.80
C ILE A 291 44.03 -19.16 42.04
N LYS A 292 44.95 -18.20 42.21
CA LYS A 292 44.95 -16.93 41.45
C LYS A 292 45.08 -17.17 39.94
N GLU A 293 46.03 -18.00 39.50
CA GLU A 293 46.20 -18.35 38.08
C GLU A 293 44.94 -19.01 37.47
N ILE A 294 44.29 -19.91 38.21
CA ILE A 294 43.05 -20.56 37.77
C ILE A 294 41.93 -19.53 37.63
N PHE A 295 41.75 -18.66 38.63
CA PHE A 295 40.73 -17.60 38.58
C PHE A 295 40.99 -16.58 37.47
N GLU A 296 42.24 -16.14 37.29
CA GLU A 296 42.62 -15.23 36.20
C GLU A 296 42.41 -15.87 34.82
N SER A 297 42.74 -17.16 34.66
CA SER A 297 42.50 -17.90 33.43
C SER A 297 41.02 -18.03 33.08
N ILE A 298 40.16 -18.37 34.06
CA ILE A 298 38.72 -18.48 33.87
C ILE A 298 38.09 -17.11 33.59
N ALA A 299 38.50 -16.08 34.34
CA ALA A 299 38.02 -14.71 34.13
C ALA A 299 38.43 -14.18 32.75
N SER A 300 39.67 -14.43 32.32
CA SER A 300 40.18 -14.02 31.01
C SER A 300 39.44 -14.71 29.85
N LYS A 301 39.18 -16.03 29.95
CA LYS A 301 38.38 -16.75 28.95
C LYS A 301 36.96 -16.22 28.85
N ARG A 302 36.27 -16.05 29.99
CA ARG A 302 34.92 -15.49 30.01
C ARG A 302 34.87 -14.05 29.50
N LEU A 303 35.88 -13.23 29.82
CA LEU A 303 35.97 -11.85 29.33
C LEU A 303 36.16 -11.81 27.81
N LYS A 304 36.96 -12.71 27.24
CA LYS A 304 37.14 -12.83 25.78
C LYS A 304 35.84 -13.25 25.08
N GLU A 305 35.10 -14.23 25.63
CA GLU A 305 33.79 -14.63 25.10
C GLU A 305 32.76 -13.50 25.16
N ILE A 306 32.68 -12.79 26.29
CA ILE A 306 31.78 -11.64 26.44
C ILE A 306 32.15 -10.52 25.47
N LYS A 307 33.45 -10.19 25.33
CA LYS A 307 33.92 -9.18 24.36
C LYS A 307 33.56 -9.54 22.92
N SER A 308 33.70 -10.82 22.55
CA SER A 308 33.33 -11.33 21.23
C SER A 308 31.83 -11.19 20.96
N GLN A 309 31.00 -11.80 21.82
CA GLN A 309 29.55 -11.92 21.60
C GLN A 309 28.80 -10.60 21.81
N GLN A 310 29.20 -9.78 22.78
CA GLN A 310 28.46 -8.55 23.11
C GLN A 310 28.92 -7.32 22.32
N PHE A 311 30.13 -7.32 21.76
CA PHE A 311 30.70 -6.11 21.15
C PHE A 311 31.23 -6.28 19.73
N GLN A 312 31.97 -7.36 19.41
CA GLN A 312 32.55 -7.53 18.08
C GLN A 312 31.52 -7.99 17.04
N GLU A 313 30.76 -9.05 17.31
CA GLU A 313 29.76 -9.55 16.36
C GLU A 313 28.66 -8.51 16.03
N PRO A 314 28.08 -7.78 17.02
CA PRO A 314 27.09 -6.75 16.72
C PRO A 314 27.66 -5.56 15.95
N LYS A 315 28.95 -5.24 16.14
CA LYS A 315 29.63 -4.16 15.43
C LYS A 315 29.87 -4.50 13.95
N GLN A 316 30.34 -5.71 13.67
CA GLN A 316 30.52 -6.18 12.28
C GLN A 316 29.18 -6.22 11.53
N LEU A 317 28.12 -6.69 12.20
CA LEU A 317 26.77 -6.70 11.62
C LEU A 317 26.27 -5.28 11.29
N ASN A 318 26.52 -4.30 12.16
CA ASN A 318 26.13 -2.91 11.91
C ASN A 318 26.91 -2.28 10.75
N GLU A 319 28.22 -2.52 10.66
CA GLU A 319 29.04 -2.04 9.55
C GLU A 319 28.56 -2.63 8.21
N GLU A 320 28.21 -3.91 8.17
CA GLU A 320 27.64 -4.55 6.98
C GLU A 320 26.27 -3.97 6.59
N ILE A 321 25.39 -3.72 7.56
CA ILE A 321 24.10 -3.07 7.33
C ILE A 321 24.30 -1.65 6.77
N GLU A 322 25.25 -0.87 7.30
CA GLU A 322 25.53 0.48 6.80
C GLU A 322 26.08 0.49 5.37
N ILE A 323 26.98 -0.43 5.03
CA ILE A 323 27.49 -0.59 3.65
C ILE A 323 26.35 -0.93 2.70
N ASN A 324 25.54 -1.95 3.05
CA ASN A 324 24.40 -2.35 2.24
C ASN A 324 23.37 -1.22 2.11
N LEU A 325 23.15 -0.41 3.16
CA LEU A 325 22.24 0.74 3.12
C LEU A 325 22.69 1.77 2.09
N GLN A 326 24.01 2.03 1.99
CA GLN A 326 24.54 2.94 0.98
C GLN A 326 24.33 2.41 -0.44
N GLU A 327 24.53 1.12 -0.67
CA GLU A 327 24.31 0.50 -1.99
C GLU A 327 22.83 0.55 -2.40
N VAL A 328 21.93 0.22 -1.47
CA VAL A 328 20.48 0.26 -1.69
C VAL A 328 20.00 1.69 -1.99
N ARG A 329 20.56 2.70 -1.30
CA ARG A 329 20.29 4.12 -1.59
C ARG A 329 20.80 4.54 -2.98
N LYS A 330 21.97 4.09 -3.41
CA LYS A 330 22.47 4.32 -4.78
C LYS A 330 21.55 3.68 -5.83
N LYS A 331 21.06 2.46 -5.57
CA LYS A 331 20.10 1.77 -6.45
C LYS A 331 18.80 2.57 -6.57
N ARG A 332 18.28 3.10 -5.46
CA ARG A 332 17.11 4.00 -5.45
C ARG A 332 17.31 5.22 -6.35
N GLU A 333 18.44 5.90 -6.22
CA GLU A 333 18.75 7.08 -7.03
C GLU A 333 18.83 6.77 -8.53
N LEU A 334 19.42 5.63 -8.90
CA LEU A 334 19.49 5.17 -10.28
C LEU A 334 18.09 4.95 -10.88
N LEU A 335 17.20 4.28 -10.15
CA LEU A 335 15.83 4.05 -10.60
C LEU A 335 15.04 5.36 -10.75
N ILE A 336 15.22 6.31 -9.82
CA ILE A 336 14.60 7.65 -9.93
C ILE A 336 15.12 8.39 -11.16
N LYS A 337 16.43 8.32 -11.46
CA LYS A 337 16.99 8.91 -12.69
C LYS A 337 16.41 8.25 -13.94
N GLU A 338 16.24 6.93 -13.94
CA GLU A 338 15.68 6.20 -15.06
C GLU A 338 14.20 6.55 -15.30
N ILE A 339 13.39 6.64 -14.24
CA ILE A 339 12.02 7.12 -14.31
C ILE A 339 11.96 8.52 -14.92
N LYS A 340 12.81 9.45 -14.46
CA LYS A 340 12.89 10.81 -15.00
C LYS A 340 13.24 10.81 -16.49
N ASN A 341 14.22 10.00 -16.91
CA ASN A 341 14.60 9.88 -18.32
C ASN A 341 13.44 9.35 -19.19
N LYS A 342 12.69 8.35 -18.71
CA LYS A 342 11.53 7.81 -19.44
C LYS A 342 10.37 8.81 -19.49
N MET A 343 10.09 9.54 -18.41
CA MET A 343 9.11 10.64 -18.43
C MET A 343 9.53 11.77 -19.38
N GLU A 344 10.82 12.11 -19.42
CA GLU A 344 11.33 13.13 -20.33
C GLU A 344 11.22 12.70 -21.80
N LYS A 345 11.41 11.41 -22.11
CA LYS A 345 11.13 10.85 -23.44
C LYS A 345 9.67 11.01 -23.85
N ILE A 346 8.73 10.73 -22.95
CA ILE A 346 7.29 10.93 -23.19
C ILE A 346 7.00 12.41 -23.50
N VAL A 347 7.57 13.34 -22.72
CA VAL A 347 7.32 14.78 -22.88
C VAL A 347 7.96 15.35 -24.15
N LYS A 348 9.12 14.82 -24.58
CA LYS A 348 9.86 15.30 -25.76
C LYS A 348 9.42 14.67 -27.08
N GLN A 349 8.55 13.64 -27.07
CA GLN A 349 8.02 13.06 -28.29
C GLN A 349 7.15 14.08 -29.05
N LYS A 350 7.59 14.43 -30.27
CA LYS A 350 6.89 15.38 -31.15
C LYS A 350 5.67 14.77 -31.83
N GLU A 351 5.65 13.46 -32.01
CA GLU A 351 4.56 12.71 -32.62
C GLU A 351 4.02 11.71 -31.59
N PHE A 352 2.70 11.75 -31.37
CA PHE A 352 2.07 10.91 -30.37
C PHE A 352 1.87 9.49 -30.91
N ASN A 353 2.74 8.57 -30.50
CA ASN A 353 2.56 7.14 -30.71
C ASN A 353 1.94 6.51 -29.46
N LEU A 354 0.65 6.15 -29.54
CA LEU A 354 -0.10 5.57 -28.43
C LEU A 354 0.51 4.25 -27.91
N MET A 355 1.12 3.46 -28.79
CA MET A 355 1.71 2.16 -28.43
C MET A 355 2.98 2.38 -27.59
N GLU A 356 3.88 3.22 -28.08
CA GLU A 356 5.14 3.57 -27.41
C GLU A 356 4.89 4.33 -26.10
N PHE A 357 3.87 5.21 -26.07
CA PHE A 357 3.43 5.88 -24.85
C PHE A 357 2.96 4.88 -23.78
N ASN A 358 2.12 3.90 -24.16
CA ASN A 358 1.62 2.89 -23.23
C ASN A 358 2.73 1.97 -22.72
N GLU A 359 3.73 1.64 -23.55
CA GLU A 359 4.90 0.87 -23.14
C GLU A 359 5.76 1.65 -22.14
N LEU A 360 6.14 2.90 -22.45
CA LEU A 360 6.90 3.75 -21.54
C LEU A 360 6.15 4.00 -20.22
N GLN A 361 4.82 4.16 -20.27
CA GLN A 361 3.99 4.33 -19.09
C GLN A 361 4.00 3.07 -18.20
N ARG A 362 3.90 1.87 -18.80
CA ARG A 362 4.02 0.61 -18.06
C ARG A 362 5.40 0.46 -17.42
N GLU A 363 6.46 0.74 -18.15
CA GLU A 363 7.83 0.68 -17.62
C GLU A 363 8.06 1.66 -16.46
N ILE A 364 7.51 2.88 -16.56
CA ILE A 364 7.55 3.86 -15.47
C ILE A 364 6.82 3.33 -14.23
N ASP A 365 5.66 2.71 -14.39
CA ASP A 365 4.89 2.19 -13.26
C ASP A 365 5.55 0.98 -12.61
N ASP A 366 6.25 0.15 -13.37
CA ASP A 366 7.04 -0.96 -12.83
C ASP A 366 8.30 -0.47 -12.11
N LEU A 367 9.00 0.53 -12.66
CA LEU A 367 10.12 1.19 -11.96
C LEU A 367 9.67 1.88 -10.66
N LYS A 368 8.48 2.51 -10.63
CA LYS A 368 7.91 3.10 -9.40
C LYS A 368 7.64 2.04 -8.33
N LYS A 369 7.14 0.86 -8.71
CA LYS A 369 6.95 -0.26 -7.77
C LYS A 369 8.29 -0.75 -7.22
N GLU A 370 9.33 -0.82 -8.06
CA GLU A 370 10.66 -1.20 -7.60
C GLU A 370 11.25 -0.16 -6.62
N VAL A 371 11.10 1.14 -6.90
CA VAL A 371 11.47 2.21 -5.96
C VAL A 371 10.73 2.06 -4.63
N SER A 372 9.42 1.79 -4.64
CA SER A 372 8.65 1.58 -3.42
C SER A 372 9.13 0.35 -2.63
N SER A 373 9.53 -0.73 -3.31
CA SER A 373 10.12 -1.92 -2.67
C SER A 373 11.46 -1.59 -2.00
N ILE A 374 12.30 -0.82 -2.69
CA ILE A 374 13.60 -0.36 -2.17
C ILE A 374 13.44 0.60 -0.99
N ASP A 375 12.45 1.50 -1.02
CA ASP A 375 12.14 2.37 0.12
C ASP A 375 11.76 1.58 1.37
N ASN A 376 10.98 0.50 1.22
CA ASN A 376 10.66 -0.41 2.32
C ASN A 376 11.91 -1.11 2.86
N LEU A 377 12.83 -1.53 1.98
CA LEU A 377 14.09 -2.15 2.39
C LEU A 377 14.99 -1.17 3.16
N ILE A 378 15.12 0.07 2.69
CA ILE A 378 15.86 1.14 3.39
C ILE A 378 15.28 1.35 4.79
N LEU A 379 13.94 1.46 4.91
CA LEU A 379 13.25 1.61 6.19
C LEU A 379 13.53 0.44 7.15
N GLN A 380 13.51 -0.80 6.66
CA GLN A 380 13.82 -1.97 7.47
C GLN A 380 15.27 -1.95 7.97
N MET A 381 16.23 -1.63 7.09
CA MET A 381 17.65 -1.57 7.44
C MET A 381 17.95 -0.42 8.42
N GLU A 382 17.30 0.74 8.25
CA GLU A 382 17.38 1.86 9.19
C GLU A 382 16.79 1.50 10.56
N GLN A 383 15.65 0.80 10.60
CA GLN A 383 15.08 0.30 11.86
C GLN A 383 16.01 -0.69 12.57
N SER A 384 16.64 -1.61 11.84
CA SER A 384 17.62 -2.55 12.40
C SER A 384 18.83 -1.83 13.01
N LEU A 385 19.31 -0.74 12.40
CA LEU A 385 20.37 0.10 12.96
C LEU A 385 19.91 0.85 14.22
N ILE A 386 18.66 1.32 14.27
CA ILE A 386 18.12 2.08 15.41
C ILE A 386 17.87 1.19 16.63
N LEU A 387 17.40 -0.04 16.40
CA LEU A 387 17.07 -1.00 17.48
C LEU A 387 18.32 -1.62 18.13
N ASN A 388 19.52 -1.36 17.60
CA ASN A 388 20.75 -1.94 18.11
C ASN A 388 21.41 -1.03 19.18
N PRO A 389 21.40 -1.42 20.48
CA PRO A 389 21.86 -0.56 21.57
C PRO A 389 23.37 -0.25 21.54
N HIS A 390 24.14 -0.96 20.72
CA HIS A 390 25.60 -0.83 20.62
C HIS A 390 26.07 0.08 19.48
N ARG A 391 25.16 0.73 18.73
CA ARG A 391 25.51 1.61 17.59
C ARG A 391 26.50 2.74 17.96
N ASN A 392 26.46 3.20 19.21
CA ASN A 392 27.34 4.25 19.74
C ASN A 392 28.33 3.74 20.80
N SER A 393 28.50 2.42 20.94
CA SER A 393 29.40 1.84 21.93
C SER A 393 30.87 1.97 21.48
N CYS A 394 31.44 3.16 21.63
CA CYS A 394 32.87 3.46 21.49
C CYS A 394 33.67 2.94 22.69
N VAL A 395 33.51 1.66 23.05
CA VAL A 395 34.39 1.05 24.05
C VAL A 395 35.45 0.23 23.32
N SER A 396 36.48 0.93 22.83
CA SER A 396 37.77 0.31 22.57
C SER A 396 38.40 -0.01 23.92
N PHE A 397 38.34 -1.27 24.33
CA PHE A 397 39.18 -1.72 25.44
C PHE A 397 40.59 -1.92 24.88
N ASP A 398 41.41 -0.87 24.95
CA ASP A 398 42.84 -0.99 24.73
C ASP A 398 43.37 -2.04 25.71
N ASN A 399 44.08 -3.03 25.16
CA ASN A 399 44.54 -4.23 25.88
C ASN A 399 45.69 -3.95 26.86
N GLU A 400 46.03 -2.68 27.12
CA GLU A 400 47.24 -2.30 27.87
C GLU A 400 47.00 -1.90 29.33
N GLU A 401 45.75 -1.77 29.80
CA GLU A 401 45.48 -1.29 31.17
C GLU A 401 45.45 -2.37 32.26
N PHE A 402 45.75 -3.63 31.94
CA PHE A 402 45.91 -4.71 32.93
C PHE A 402 47.22 -5.46 32.72
N GLN A 403 48.34 -4.79 32.96
CA GLN A 403 49.64 -5.43 33.25
C GLN A 403 50.02 -5.25 34.71
#